data_AF-A0A4R2DH39-F1
#
_entry.id   AF-A0A4R2DH39-F1
#
_cell.length_a   1.000
_cell.length_b   1.000
_cell.length_c   1.000
_cell.angle_alpha   90.00
_cell.angle_beta   90.00
_cell.angle_gamma   90.00
#
_symmetry.space_group_name_H-M   'P 1'
#
loop_
_entity.id
_entity.type
_entity.pdbx_description
1 polymer ?
#
loop_
_entity_poly.entity_id
_entity_poly.type
_entity_poly.pdbx_seq_one_letter_code
_entity_poly.pdbx_strand_id
1 'polypeptide(L)' 'MGKHKGIDKDTRAVLAALEEAGFVIRRAKSGHPMVYKDDVLISTFSGTASDRRAFLNSLAPLKRAGFQWPPRR' A
#
# COMPACT_ATOMS: atom_id res chain seq x y z
N MET A 1 19.25 -4.49 -6.69
CA MET A 1 18.92 -4.45 -5.24
C MET A 1 17.41 -4.25 -5.10
N GLY A 2 16.63 -5.28 -4.73
CA GLY A 2 15.17 -5.25 -4.85
C GLY A 2 14.50 -4.29 -3.87
N LYS A 3 13.73 -3.32 -4.39
CA LYS A 3 13.02 -2.26 -3.65
C LYS A 3 11.98 -2.75 -2.62
N HIS A 4 11.83 -4.07 -2.39
CA HIS A 4 10.82 -4.73 -1.55
C HIS A 4 11.31 -6.07 -0.94
N LYS A 5 12.50 -6.11 -0.32
CA LYS A 5 12.98 -7.32 0.40
C LYS A 5 12.09 -7.57 1.64
N GLY A 6 11.51 -8.76 1.78
CA GLY A 6 10.65 -9.15 2.91
C GLY A 6 9.14 -8.84 2.76
N ILE A 7 8.72 -8.31 1.62
CA ILE A 7 7.31 -8.01 1.33
C ILE A 7 6.72 -9.12 0.45
N ASP A 8 5.56 -9.63 0.85
CA ASP A 8 4.80 -10.67 0.15
C ASP A 8 4.39 -10.24 -1.27
N LYS A 9 4.22 -11.21 -2.17
CA LYS A 9 3.93 -10.97 -3.59
C LYS A 9 2.66 -10.15 -3.78
N ASP A 10 1.61 -10.45 -3.01
CA ASP A 10 0.35 -9.72 -3.04
C ASP A 10 0.50 -8.27 -2.60
N THR A 11 1.25 -8.03 -1.52
CA THR A 11 1.52 -6.65 -1.06
C THR A 11 2.29 -5.87 -2.12
N ARG A 12 3.26 -6.50 -2.80
CA ARG A 12 3.97 -5.84 -3.89
C ARG A 12 3.06 -5.46 -5.05
N ALA A 13 2.11 -6.33 -5.42
CA ALA A 13 1.13 -6.04 -6.47
C ALA A 13 0.25 -4.84 -6.10
N VAL A 14 -0.17 -4.75 -4.83
CA VAL A 14 -0.97 -3.63 -4.31
C VAL A 14 -0.19 -2.33 -4.34
N LEU A 15 1.07 -2.35 -3.87
CA LEU A 15 1.92 -1.16 -3.90
C LEU A 15 2.17 -0.68 -5.34
N ALA A 16 2.41 -1.61 -6.27
CA ALA A 16 2.54 -1.25 -7.69
C ALA A 16 1.25 -0.61 -8.25
N ALA A 17 0.08 -1.19 -7.95
CA ALA A 17 -1.21 -0.64 -8.37
C ALA A 17 -1.50 0.72 -7.71
N LEU A 18 -1.03 0.96 -6.48
CA LEU A 18 -1.13 2.25 -5.81
C LEU A 18 -0.26 3.30 -6.51
N GLU A 19 0.98 2.97 -6.86
CA GLU A 19 1.84 3.85 -7.65
C GLU A 19 1.20 4.19 -9.01
N GLU A 20 0.64 3.19 -9.70
CA GLU A 20 -0.06 3.38 -10.98
C GLU A 20 -1.32 4.24 -10.85
N ALA A 21 -2.05 4.12 -9.74
CA ALA A 21 -3.21 4.95 -9.42
C ALA A 21 -2.83 6.39 -9.01
N GLY A 22 -1.54 6.75 -9.04
CA GLY A 22 -1.05 8.10 -8.74
C GLY A 22 -0.78 8.36 -7.26
N PHE A 23 -0.72 7.31 -6.43
CA PHE A 23 -0.30 7.45 -5.04
C PHE A 23 1.22 7.42 -4.92
N VAL A 24 1.75 8.20 -3.98
CA VAL A 24 3.19 8.25 -3.70
C VAL A 24 3.51 7.31 -2.56
N ILE A 25 4.40 6.33 -2.80
CA ILE A 25 4.84 5.39 -1.78
C ILE A 25 6.20 5.80 -1.24
N ARG A 26 6.28 6.02 0.07
CA ARG A 26 7.53 6.26 0.80
C ARG A 26 7.78 5.14 1.80
N ARG A 27 9.03 5.00 2.25
CA ARG A 27 9.37 4.09 3.34
C ARG A 27 9.62 4.87 4.62
N ALA A 28 8.96 4.48 5.69
CA ALA A 28 9.29 4.96 7.03
C ALA A 28 10.67 4.48 7.45
N LYS A 29 11.29 5.15 8.43
CA LYS A 29 12.55 4.68 9.06
C LYS A 29 12.41 3.29 9.69
N SER A 30 11.21 2.91 10.11
CA SER A 30 10.86 1.57 10.62
C SER A 30 10.71 0.51 9.53
N GLY A 31 10.79 0.88 8.24
CA GLY A 31 10.70 -0.03 7.10
C GLY A 31 9.29 -0.23 6.54
N HIS A 32 8.26 0.36 7.15
CA HIS A 32 6.87 0.26 6.69
C HIS A 32 6.60 1.17 5.48
N PRO A 33 5.91 0.68 4.42
CA PRO A 33 5.45 1.51 3.32
C PRO A 33 4.36 2.50 3.79
N MET A 34 4.55 3.77 3.47
CA MET A 34 3.62 4.86 3.71
C MET A 34 3.09 5.36 2.37
N VAL A 35 1.79 5.53 2.28
CA VAL A 35 1.10 5.88 1.02
C VAL A 35 0.49 7.26 1.16
N TYR A 36 0.92 8.14 0.28
CA TYR A 36 0.55 9.54 0.22
C TYR A 36 -0.27 9.81 -1.05
N LYS A 37 -1.17 10.79 -0.98
CA LYS A 37 -1.88 11.35 -2.12
C LYS A 37 -2.00 12.84 -1.88
N ASP A 38 -1.67 13.65 -2.89
CA ASP A 38 -1.72 15.11 -2.78
C ASP A 38 -0.95 15.65 -1.54
N ASP A 39 0.24 15.10 -1.29
CA ASP A 39 1.11 15.33 -0.12
C ASP A 39 0.50 14.98 1.27
N VAL A 40 -0.71 14.41 1.31
CA VAL A 40 -1.34 13.93 2.54
C VAL A 40 -1.10 12.44 2.72
N LEU A 41 -0.72 12.04 3.94
CA LEU A 41 -0.61 10.63 4.31
C LEU A 41 -2.00 9.99 4.38
N ILE A 42 -2.30 9.09 3.44
CA ILE A 42 -3.59 8.38 3.40
C ILE A 42 -3.54 7.12 4.25
N SER A 43 -2.44 6.36 4.16
CA SER A 43 -2.34 5.07 4.85
C SER A 43 -0.89 4.66 5.09
N THR A 44 -0.67 3.86 6.13
CA THR A 44 0.63 3.23 6.42
C THR A 44 0.44 1.72 6.50
N PHE A 45 1.20 0.96 5.72
CA PHE A 45 1.18 -0.49 5.72
C PHE A 45 2.05 -1.03 6.85
N SER A 46 1.44 -1.20 8.02
CA SER A 46 2.09 -1.78 9.20
C SER A 46 2.32 -3.30 9.11
N GLY A 47 1.72 -3.97 8.11
CA GLY A 47 1.82 -5.41 7.90
C GLY A 47 1.79 -5.80 6.42
N THR A 48 2.04 -7.08 6.14
CA THR A 48 1.92 -7.66 4.79
C THR A 48 0.49 -8.16 4.54
N ALA A 49 0.20 -8.54 3.30
CA ALA A 49 -1.08 -9.13 2.88
C ALA A 49 -1.41 -10.43 3.64
N SER A 50 -0.40 -11.10 4.21
CA SER A 50 -0.57 -12.27 5.08
C SER A 50 -1.31 -11.92 6.38
N ASP A 51 -1.16 -10.69 6.90
CA ASP A 51 -2.03 -10.15 7.96
C ASP A 51 -3.24 -9.48 7.31
N ARG A 52 -4.27 -10.29 7.08
CA ARG A 52 -5.52 -9.84 6.45
C ARG A 52 -6.14 -8.64 7.17
N ARG A 53 -6.07 -8.57 8.51
CA ARG A 53 -6.73 -7.50 9.27
C ARG A 53 -5.97 -6.19 9.12
N ALA A 54 -4.64 -6.22 9.29
CA ALA A 54 -3.79 -5.05 9.07
C ALA A 54 -3.87 -4.56 7.63
N PHE A 55 -3.88 -5.47 6.67
CA PHE A 55 -3.97 -5.15 5.24
C PHE A 55 -5.31 -4.50 4.87
N LEU A 56 -6.45 -5.05 5.33
CA LEU A 56 -7.77 -4.45 5.10
C LEU A 56 -7.91 -3.06 5.76
N ASN A 57 -7.38 -2.89 6.97
CA ASN A 57 -7.36 -1.59 7.65
C ASN A 57 -6.54 -0.57 6.85
N SER A 58 -5.43 -0.99 6.26
CA SER A 58 -4.58 -0.14 5.42
C SER A 58 -5.27 0.21 4.09
N LEU A 59 -6.06 -0.71 3.52
CA LEU A 59 -6.81 -0.48 2.28
C LEU A 59 -8.07 0.38 2.46
N ALA A 60 -8.72 0.35 3.62
CA ALA A 60 -9.94 1.11 3.85
C ALA A 60 -9.83 2.62 3.53
N PRO A 61 -8.82 3.37 4.01
CA PRO A 61 -8.65 4.77 3.65
C PRO A 61 -8.29 4.96 2.16
N LEU A 62 -7.55 4.02 1.57
CA LEU A 62 -7.19 4.06 0.14
C LEU A 62 -8.44 3.92 -0.74
N LYS A 63 -9.36 3.02 -0.37
CA LYS A 63 -10.66 2.86 -1.04
C LYS A 63 -11.50 4.13 -0.98
N ARG A 64 -11.49 4.83 0.15
CA ARG A 64 -12.14 6.15 0.28
C ARG A 64 -11.48 7.22 -0.59
N ALA A 65 -10.16 7.12 -0.79
CA ALA A 65 -9.42 8.00 -1.69
C ALA A 65 -9.56 7.66 -3.19
N GLY A 66 -10.42 6.68 -3.53
CA GLY A 66 -10.73 6.28 -4.91
C GLY A 66 -9.93 5.07 -5.42
N PHE A 67 -9.10 4.43 -4.58
CA PHE A 67 -8.35 3.23 -4.99
C PHE A 67 -9.25 1.99 -5.03
N GLN A 68 -9.32 1.31 -6.18
CA GLN A 68 -10.05 0.04 -6.29
C GLN A 68 -9.09 -1.15 -6.25
N TRP A 69 -9.28 -2.01 -5.25
CA TRP A 69 -8.54 -3.26 -5.09
C TRP A 69 -9.43 -4.38 -4.52
N PRO A 70 -9.36 -5.62 -5.08
CA PRO A 70 -8.57 -6.05 -6.24
C PRO A 70 -9.03 -5.38 -7.55
N PRO A 71 -8.15 -5.26 -8.57
CA PRO A 71 -8.54 -4.73 -9.87
C PRO A 71 -9.71 -5.58 -10.39
N ARG A 72 -10.84 -4.94 -10.69
CA ARG A 72 -11.97 -5.66 -11.29
C ARG A 72 -11.48 -6.21 -12.64
N ARG A 73 -11.53 -7.53 -12.78
CA ARG A 73 -11.16 -8.26 -13.99
C ARG A 73 -12.09 -7.90 -15.14
#